data_AF-D5A8K7-F1
#
_entry.id   AF-D5A8K7-F1
#
_cell.length_a   1.000
_cell.length_b   1.000
_cell.length_c   1.000
_cell.angle_alpha   90.00
_cell.angle_beta   90.00
_cell.angle_gamma   90.00
#
_symmetry.space_group_name_H-M   'P 1'
#
loop_
_entity.id
_entity.type
_entity.pdbx_description
1 polymer ?
#
loop_
_entity_poly.entity_id
_entity_poly.type
_entity_poly.pdbx_seq_one_letter_code
_entity_poly.pdbx_strand_id
1 'polypeptide(L)'
;MRQWVAPEKADILVSELLGSFGDNELSPECLDGAQRFLKEDGISIPSSYTSFIEPITASKLHNDVKSHKDIAHFETAYVVKLHSIARLAPPQPVFTFTHPNFSPKRDNRRYKKLLFELPADTGSALVHGFAGYFDATLYKDIHLGIEPSTATPNMFSWFAIFFPLRKPIYLPAGSVLDVHFWRCVGATKVWYEWSVTSPSVSPIHNCGGRSYWVGL
;
A
#
# COMPACT_ATOMS: atom_id res chain seq x y z
N MET A 1 15.84 10.67 -12.58
CA MET A 1 16.97 10.13 -11.77
C MET A 1 17.60 8.85 -12.32
N ARG A 2 16.83 7.87 -12.81
CA ARG A 2 17.36 6.54 -13.19
C ARG A 2 18.36 6.49 -14.35
N GLN A 3 18.45 7.53 -15.18
CA GLN A 3 19.38 7.59 -16.34
C GLN A 3 20.46 8.67 -16.20
N TRP A 4 20.35 9.56 -15.20
CA TRP A 4 21.27 10.69 -15.05
C TRP A 4 22.68 10.25 -14.62
N VAL A 5 23.71 10.71 -15.34
CA VAL A 5 25.10 10.51 -14.95
C VAL A 5 25.52 11.71 -14.11
N ALA A 6 25.56 11.52 -12.79
CA ALA A 6 25.96 12.58 -11.86
C ALA A 6 27.46 12.86 -11.98
N PRO A 7 27.89 14.14 -11.98
CA PRO A 7 29.31 14.50 -12.04
C PRO A 7 30.05 14.18 -10.74
N GLU A 8 29.33 14.01 -9.63
CA GLU A 8 29.85 13.65 -8.31
C GLU A 8 28.86 12.77 -7.54
N LYS A 9 29.34 12.08 -6.50
CA LYS A 9 28.48 11.30 -5.60
C LYS A 9 27.92 12.18 -4.47
N ALA A 10 26.65 11.99 -4.15
CA ALA A 10 25.95 12.69 -3.07
C ALA A 10 26.25 12.08 -1.69
N ASP A 11 26.32 12.93 -0.66
CA ASP A 11 26.28 12.53 0.75
C ASP A 11 24.85 12.22 1.22
N ILE A 12 23.87 12.95 0.69
CA ILE A 12 22.46 12.84 1.06
C ILE A 12 21.62 12.81 -0.21
N LEU A 13 20.77 11.80 -0.36
CA LEU A 13 19.74 11.72 -1.39
C LEU A 13 18.38 12.04 -0.75
N VAL A 14 17.81 13.19 -1.09
CA VAL A 14 16.46 13.59 -0.64
C VAL A 14 15.45 13.37 -1.76
N SER A 15 14.33 12.73 -1.44
CA SER A 15 13.24 12.51 -2.38
C SER A 15 11.89 12.58 -1.69
N GLU A 16 10.87 12.94 -2.45
CA GLU A 16 9.46 12.78 -2.11
C GLU A 16 8.83 12.14 -3.35
N LEU A 17 8.58 10.84 -3.25
CA LEU A 17 8.05 9.98 -4.32
C LEU A 17 7.02 8.99 -3.73
N LEU A 18 6.44 9.34 -2.57
CA LEU A 18 5.55 8.46 -1.84
C LEU A 18 4.12 8.75 -2.24
N GLY A 19 3.36 7.70 -2.54
CA GLY A 19 1.93 7.82 -2.70
C GLY A 19 1.18 7.52 -1.39
N SER A 20 -0.16 7.51 -1.46
CA SER A 20 -1.04 7.16 -0.33
C SER A 20 -0.82 5.76 0.27
N PHE A 21 -0.11 4.88 -0.44
CA PHE A 21 0.27 3.55 0.01
C PHE A 21 1.80 3.40 0.11
N GLY A 22 2.52 4.51 0.22
CA GLY A 22 3.98 4.57 0.33
C GLY A 22 4.65 4.27 -1.01
N ASP A 23 4.62 3.01 -1.45
CA ASP A 23 5.36 2.54 -2.63
C ASP A 23 4.58 2.59 -3.95
N ASN A 24 3.32 3.04 -3.94
CA ASN A 24 2.44 3.08 -5.11
C ASN A 24 2.77 4.13 -6.17
N GLU A 25 3.78 4.98 -5.92
CA GLU A 25 4.37 5.89 -6.93
C GLU A 25 5.79 5.48 -7.34
N LEU A 26 6.16 4.22 -7.06
CA LEU A 26 7.40 3.58 -7.51
C LEU A 26 8.68 4.24 -6.96
N SER A 27 8.59 4.80 -5.76
CA SER A 27 9.76 5.22 -4.99
C SER A 27 10.86 4.14 -4.92
N PRO A 28 10.56 2.83 -4.69
CA PRO A 28 11.60 1.81 -4.64
C PRO A 28 12.43 1.73 -5.93
N GLU A 29 11.78 1.66 -7.09
CA GLU A 29 12.46 1.55 -8.39
C GLU A 29 13.21 2.82 -8.78
N CYS A 30 12.67 3.99 -8.42
CA CYS A 30 13.32 5.26 -8.64
C CYS A 30 14.62 5.38 -7.82
N LEU A 31 14.55 5.06 -6.52
CA LEU A 31 15.67 5.19 -5.60
C LEU A 31 16.73 4.10 -5.79
N ASP A 32 16.34 2.87 -6.15
CA ASP A 32 17.28 1.82 -6.55
C ASP A 32 18.15 2.28 -7.73
N GLY A 33 17.55 2.98 -8.70
CA GLY A 33 18.28 3.57 -9.82
C GLY A 33 19.17 4.73 -9.38
N ALA A 34 18.65 5.63 -8.55
CA ALA A 34 19.39 6.80 -8.06
C ALA A 34 20.60 6.45 -7.18
N GLN A 35 20.55 5.33 -6.45
CA GLN A 35 21.59 4.94 -5.49
C GLN A 35 23.00 4.83 -6.09
N ARG A 36 23.16 4.65 -7.42
CA ARG A 36 24.48 4.59 -8.07
C ARG A 36 25.34 5.85 -7.88
N PHE A 37 24.70 7.00 -7.63
CA PHE A 37 25.37 8.28 -7.39
C PHE A 37 25.30 8.71 -5.92
N LEU A 38 24.98 7.79 -5.01
CA LEU A 38 25.15 7.99 -3.58
C LEU A 38 26.53 7.47 -3.14
N LYS A 39 27.18 8.15 -2.20
CA LYS A 39 28.39 7.65 -1.52
C LYS A 39 28.08 6.36 -0.75
N GLU A 40 29.10 5.58 -0.43
CA GLU A 40 28.93 4.31 0.30
C GLU A 40 28.38 4.52 1.72
N ASP A 41 28.79 5.62 2.37
CA ASP A 41 28.31 6.11 3.67
C ASP A 41 27.19 7.14 3.55
N GLY A 42 26.70 7.38 2.32
CA GLY A 42 25.63 8.33 2.07
C GLY A 42 24.28 7.85 2.61
N ILE A 43 23.41 8.81 2.97
CA ILE A 43 22.09 8.52 3.52
C ILE A 43 20.97 8.88 2.52
N SER A 44 19.84 8.17 2.62
CA SER A 44 18.61 8.49 1.88
C SER A 44 17.57 9.08 2.84
N ILE A 45 16.83 10.08 2.37
CA ILE A 45 15.65 10.64 3.02
C ILE A 45 14.49 10.57 2.00
N PRO A 46 13.44 9.77 2.25
CA PRO A 46 13.23 8.93 3.42
C PRO A 46 14.20 7.75 3.50
N SER A 47 14.49 7.33 4.72
CA SER A 47 15.32 6.15 5.02
C SER A 47 14.53 4.84 4.90
N SER A 48 13.23 4.88 5.21
CA SER A 48 12.33 3.75 5.01
C SER A 48 10.88 4.19 4.97
N TYR A 49 10.01 3.31 4.49
CA TYR A 49 8.57 3.48 4.57
C TYR A 49 7.88 2.13 4.55
N THR A 50 6.72 2.07 5.22
CA THR A 50 5.88 0.90 5.34
C THR A 50 4.45 1.23 4.96
N SER A 51 3.85 0.42 4.10
CA SER A 51 2.42 0.47 3.80
C SER A 51 1.61 -0.30 4.84
N PHE A 52 0.38 0.13 5.10
CA PHE A 52 -0.52 -0.51 6.06
C PHE A 52 -1.90 -0.70 5.45
N ILE A 53 -2.61 -1.78 5.82
CA ILE A 53 -4.02 -1.93 5.48
C ILE A 53 -4.87 -2.24 6.70
N GLU A 54 -6.13 -1.82 6.66
CA GLU A 54 -7.19 -2.27 7.58
C GLU A 54 -8.47 -2.66 6.80
N PRO A 55 -9.21 -3.68 7.24
CA PRO A 55 -10.49 -4.03 6.66
C PRO A 55 -11.58 -3.02 7.04
N ILE A 56 -12.40 -2.62 6.07
CA ILE A 56 -13.46 -1.63 6.28
C ILE A 56 -14.84 -2.10 5.77
N THR A 57 -15.87 -1.65 6.47
CA THR A 57 -17.24 -1.57 5.94
C THR A 57 -17.41 -0.22 5.26
N ALA A 58 -17.72 -0.21 3.96
CA ALA A 58 -17.79 1.01 3.17
C ALA A 58 -18.84 0.91 2.05
N SER A 59 -20.11 0.62 2.40
CA SER A 59 -21.16 0.32 1.42
C SER A 59 -21.38 1.42 0.38
N LYS A 60 -21.29 2.70 0.78
CA LYS A 60 -21.40 3.83 -0.15
C LYS A 60 -20.28 3.80 -1.19
N LEU A 61 -19.03 3.76 -0.74
CA LEU A 61 -17.85 3.74 -1.61
C LEU A 61 -17.85 2.51 -2.53
N HIS A 62 -18.22 1.35 -2.00
CA HIS A 62 -18.37 0.14 -2.80
C HIS A 62 -19.47 0.28 -3.88
N ASN A 63 -20.58 0.94 -3.57
CA ASN A 63 -21.63 1.22 -4.56
C ASN A 63 -21.18 2.23 -5.63
N ASP A 64 -20.36 3.22 -5.25
CA ASP A 64 -19.75 4.14 -6.20
C ASP A 64 -18.85 3.37 -7.20
N VAL A 65 -17.99 2.47 -6.72
CA VAL A 65 -17.20 1.56 -7.58
C VAL A 65 -18.10 0.67 -8.44
N LYS A 66 -19.14 0.09 -7.84
CA LYS A 66 -20.12 -0.77 -8.55
C LYS A 66 -20.84 -0.03 -9.68
N SER A 67 -21.06 1.27 -9.56
CA SER A 67 -21.78 2.08 -10.54
C SER A 67 -21.14 2.11 -11.93
N HIS A 68 -19.83 1.82 -12.02
CA HIS A 68 -19.09 1.71 -13.28
C HIS A 68 -19.46 0.44 -14.09
N LYS A 69 -20.08 -0.55 -13.45
CA LYS A 69 -20.61 -1.79 -14.08
C LYS A 69 -19.55 -2.62 -14.83
N ASP A 70 -18.30 -2.53 -14.43
CA ASP A 70 -17.22 -3.37 -14.94
C ASP A 70 -16.33 -3.92 -13.82
N ILE A 71 -15.49 -4.89 -14.19
CA ILE A 71 -14.57 -5.56 -13.28
C ILE A 71 -13.32 -4.73 -12.99
N ALA A 72 -12.90 -3.87 -13.93
CA ALA A 72 -11.65 -3.14 -13.83
C ALA A 72 -11.67 -2.15 -12.66
N HIS A 73 -12.83 -1.54 -12.39
CA HIS A 73 -12.98 -0.63 -11.25
C HIS A 73 -12.89 -1.36 -9.90
N PHE A 74 -13.34 -2.61 -9.80
CA PHE A 74 -13.10 -3.43 -8.60
C PHE A 74 -11.69 -4.00 -8.51
N GLU A 75 -10.89 -3.85 -9.55
CA GLU A 75 -9.49 -4.27 -9.61
C GLU A 75 -8.53 -3.07 -9.63
N THR A 76 -9.03 -1.89 -9.29
CA THR A 76 -8.29 -0.63 -9.21
C THR A 76 -8.32 -0.11 -7.77
N ALA A 77 -7.20 0.43 -7.30
CA ALA A 77 -7.11 1.09 -6.01
C ALA A 77 -7.38 2.61 -6.16
N TYR A 78 -8.07 3.23 -5.21
CA TYR A 78 -8.52 4.62 -5.32
C TYR A 78 -8.01 5.46 -4.16
N VAL A 79 -7.38 6.60 -4.44
CA VAL A 79 -7.11 7.61 -3.42
C VAL A 79 -8.43 8.30 -3.05
N VAL A 80 -8.86 8.17 -1.80
CA VAL A 80 -10.16 8.65 -1.32
C VAL A 80 -10.07 9.19 0.09
N LYS A 81 -10.78 10.29 0.35
CA LYS A 81 -11.04 10.74 1.72
C LYS A 81 -12.12 9.86 2.34
N LEU A 82 -11.70 8.91 3.18
CA LEU A 82 -12.61 8.03 3.91
C LEU A 82 -13.48 8.85 4.88
N HIS A 83 -14.80 8.72 4.75
CA HIS A 83 -15.76 9.48 5.57
C HIS A 83 -16.86 8.58 6.15
N SER A 84 -17.71 8.00 5.30
CA SER A 84 -18.82 7.13 5.73
C SER A 84 -18.40 5.66 5.73
N ILE A 85 -17.51 5.29 6.67
CA ILE A 85 -16.97 3.94 6.79
C ILE A 85 -16.98 3.46 8.25
N ALA A 86 -16.92 2.15 8.46
CA ALA A 86 -16.57 1.56 9.76
C ALA A 86 -15.27 0.76 9.62
N ARG A 87 -14.31 1.03 10.50
CA ARG A 87 -13.04 0.28 10.62
C ARG A 87 -13.31 -0.99 11.42
N LEU A 88 -12.87 -2.14 10.92
CA LEU A 88 -13.22 -3.44 11.51
C LEU A 88 -12.10 -4.03 12.37
N ALA A 89 -10.85 -3.67 12.11
CA ALA A 89 -9.69 -4.08 12.89
C ALA A 89 -8.59 -3.03 12.77
N PRO A 90 -7.62 -2.95 13.70
CA PRO A 90 -6.48 -2.06 13.58
C PRO A 90 -5.67 -2.28 12.29
N PRO A 91 -5.06 -1.24 11.71
CA PRO A 91 -4.15 -1.37 10.59
C PRO A 91 -2.97 -2.31 10.88
N GLN A 92 -2.59 -3.10 9.88
CA GLN A 92 -1.41 -3.98 9.94
C GLN A 92 -0.40 -3.63 8.83
N PRO A 93 0.92 -3.73 9.10
CA PRO A 93 1.95 -3.44 8.11
C PRO A 93 1.98 -4.48 6.98
N VAL A 94 2.16 -4.01 5.76
CA VAL A 94 2.09 -4.81 4.52
C VAL A 94 3.47 -4.93 3.88
N PHE A 95 3.98 -3.85 3.27
CA PHE A 95 5.28 -3.85 2.59
C PHE A 95 6.18 -2.74 3.12
N THR A 96 7.44 -3.11 3.40
CA THR A 96 8.47 -2.17 3.85
C THR A 96 9.59 -2.10 2.82
N PHE A 97 10.09 -0.87 2.59
CA PHE A 97 11.26 -0.59 1.77
C PHE A 97 12.22 0.30 2.54
N THR A 98 13.52 0.06 2.34
CA THR A 98 14.61 0.76 3.02
C THR A 98 15.59 1.30 1.99
N HIS A 99 16.03 2.53 2.19
CA HIS A 99 16.95 3.25 1.32
C HIS A 99 18.14 3.76 2.14
N PRO A 100 19.40 3.51 1.73
CA PRO A 100 19.79 2.81 0.51
C PRO A 100 19.61 1.29 0.59
N ASN A 101 19.31 0.66 -0.55
CA ASN A 101 19.14 -0.78 -0.66
C ASN A 101 20.45 -1.45 -1.11
N PHE A 102 21.20 -1.97 -0.15
CA PHE A 102 22.47 -2.67 -0.40
C PHE A 102 22.31 -4.18 -0.65
N SER A 103 21.08 -4.68 -0.80
CA SER A 103 20.86 -6.11 -1.12
C SER A 103 21.50 -6.46 -2.47
N PRO A 104 22.30 -7.56 -2.55
CA PRO A 104 22.90 -8.00 -3.81
C PRO A 104 21.86 -8.55 -4.80
N LYS A 105 20.66 -8.91 -4.32
CA LYS A 105 19.52 -9.36 -5.13
C LYS A 105 18.38 -8.37 -4.91
N ARG A 106 18.50 -7.18 -5.50
CA ARG A 106 17.43 -6.17 -5.45
C ARG A 106 16.21 -6.71 -6.16
N ASP A 107 15.16 -6.92 -5.38
CA ASP A 107 13.86 -7.35 -5.85
C ASP A 107 12.83 -6.56 -5.06
N ASN A 108 11.95 -5.83 -5.76
CA ASN A 108 10.88 -5.06 -5.15
C ASN A 108 9.54 -5.79 -5.19
N ARG A 109 9.51 -7.06 -5.60
CA ARG A 109 8.33 -7.92 -5.45
C ARG A 109 8.12 -8.24 -3.97
N ARG A 110 6.86 -8.26 -3.54
CA ARG A 110 6.49 -8.57 -2.16
C ARG A 110 5.24 -9.44 -2.13
N TYR A 111 5.13 -10.25 -1.08
CA TYR A 111 3.93 -10.96 -0.72
C TYR A 111 3.75 -10.88 0.79
N LYS A 112 2.51 -10.64 1.23
CA LYS A 112 2.15 -10.65 2.64
C LYS A 112 0.80 -11.34 2.82
N LYS A 113 0.76 -12.25 3.80
CA LYS A 113 -0.48 -12.77 4.39
C LYS A 113 -0.75 -12.00 5.68
N LEU A 114 -2.00 -11.59 5.88
CA LEU A 114 -2.48 -10.80 7.00
C LEU A 114 -3.70 -11.50 7.60
N LEU A 115 -3.80 -11.49 8.93
CA LEU A 115 -4.90 -12.07 9.67
C LEU A 115 -5.54 -10.97 10.51
N PHE A 116 -6.80 -10.63 10.23
CA PHE A 116 -7.53 -9.63 11.00
C PHE A 116 -8.59 -10.29 11.86
N GLU A 117 -8.49 -10.06 13.16
CA GLU A 117 -9.50 -10.41 14.15
C GLU A 117 -10.30 -9.15 14.49
N LEU A 118 -11.63 -9.26 14.49
CA LEU A 118 -12.51 -8.17 14.90
C LEU A 118 -12.52 -8.05 16.44
N PRO A 119 -12.60 -6.84 16.99
CA PRO A 119 -12.89 -6.63 18.40
C PRO A 119 -14.15 -7.40 18.83
N ALA A 120 -14.13 -7.96 20.04
CA ALA A 120 -15.18 -8.88 20.53
C ALA A 120 -16.60 -8.25 20.54
N ASP A 121 -16.69 -6.93 20.66
CA ASP A 121 -17.93 -6.15 20.68
C ASP A 121 -18.45 -5.77 19.28
N THR A 122 -17.69 -6.02 18.21
CA THR A 122 -18.07 -5.67 16.83
C THR A 122 -19.21 -6.54 16.30
N GLY A 123 -19.34 -7.78 16.79
CA GLY A 123 -20.28 -8.77 16.24
C GLY A 123 -19.87 -9.21 14.82
N SER A 124 -20.84 -9.38 13.92
CA SER A 124 -20.58 -9.72 12.51
C SER A 124 -20.54 -8.48 11.63
N ALA A 125 -19.74 -8.50 10.56
CA ALA A 125 -19.56 -7.36 9.65
C ALA A 125 -19.59 -7.74 8.16
N LEU A 126 -19.66 -6.72 7.29
CA LEU A 126 -19.47 -6.86 5.85
C LEU A 126 -18.21 -6.11 5.41
N VAL A 127 -17.19 -6.86 5.00
CA VAL A 127 -15.95 -6.29 4.46
C VAL A 127 -16.17 -5.90 3.00
N HIS A 128 -16.04 -4.61 2.70
CA HIS A 128 -16.22 -4.08 1.35
C HIS A 128 -14.88 -3.88 0.62
N GLY A 129 -13.78 -3.88 1.36
CA GLY A 129 -12.43 -3.66 0.87
C GLY A 129 -11.50 -3.27 2.01
N PHE A 130 -10.34 -2.72 1.65
CA PHE A 130 -9.28 -2.35 2.57
C PHE A 130 -8.95 -0.88 2.42
N ALA A 131 -8.89 -0.15 3.53
CA ALA A 131 -8.24 1.15 3.57
C ALA A 131 -6.73 0.92 3.67
N GLY A 132 -5.97 1.67 2.88
CA GLY A 132 -4.53 1.62 2.83
C GLY A 132 -3.90 2.96 3.21
N TYR A 133 -2.77 2.86 3.89
CA TYR A 133 -2.02 3.98 4.45
C TYR A 133 -0.52 3.75 4.27
N PHE A 134 0.29 4.71 4.72
CA PHE A 134 1.72 4.53 4.90
C PHE A 134 2.24 5.30 6.12
N ASP A 135 3.40 4.87 6.61
CA ASP A 135 4.26 5.63 7.52
C ASP A 135 5.71 5.54 7.01
N ALA A 136 6.40 6.68 6.96
CA ALA A 136 7.76 6.81 6.46
C ALA A 136 8.69 7.34 7.55
N THR A 137 9.80 6.65 7.79
CA THR A 137 10.90 7.19 8.59
C THR A 137 11.76 8.05 7.69
N LEU A 138 11.69 9.37 7.87
CA LEU A 138 12.50 10.32 7.12
C LEU A 138 13.97 10.14 7.49
N TYR A 139 14.30 10.36 8.77
CA TYR A 139 15.63 10.15 9.32
C TYR A 139 15.54 10.01 10.85
N LYS A 140 16.09 8.91 11.38
CA LYS A 140 16.06 8.58 12.82
C LYS A 140 14.63 8.58 13.38
N ASP A 141 14.33 9.48 14.31
CA ASP A 141 13.06 9.63 15.00
C ASP A 141 12.04 10.50 14.25
N ILE A 142 12.46 11.13 13.15
CA ILE A 142 11.57 11.94 12.31
C ILE A 142 10.81 11.03 11.35
N HIS A 143 9.48 11.03 11.47
CA HIS A 143 8.59 10.28 10.60
C HIS A 143 7.51 11.18 9.97
N LEU A 144 6.87 10.64 8.92
CA LEU A 144 5.78 11.26 8.19
C LEU A 144 4.83 10.16 7.72
N GLY A 145 3.53 10.27 7.99
CA GLY A 145 2.61 9.20 7.65
C GLY A 145 1.14 9.56 7.77
N ILE A 146 0.31 8.76 7.11
CA ILE A 146 -1.16 8.82 7.19
C ILE A 146 -1.75 7.57 7.87
N GLU A 147 -0.91 6.69 8.42
CA GLU A 147 -1.36 5.58 9.26
C GLU A 147 -2.13 6.15 10.46
N PRO A 148 -3.38 5.71 10.74
CA PRO A 148 -4.25 6.34 11.73
C PRO A 148 -3.69 6.47 13.15
N SER A 149 -2.84 5.56 13.62
CA SER A 149 -2.26 5.58 14.97
C SER A 149 -1.03 6.48 15.09
N THR A 150 -0.30 6.72 13.99
CA THR A 150 0.88 7.59 13.93
C THR A 150 0.72 8.77 12.96
N ALA A 151 -0.52 9.14 12.62
CA ALA A 151 -0.77 10.15 11.59
C ALA A 151 -0.10 11.48 11.93
N THR A 152 0.63 12.05 10.97
CA THR A 152 1.26 13.36 11.13
C THR A 152 0.18 14.44 11.25
N PRO A 153 0.13 15.20 12.36
CA PRO A 153 -0.89 16.23 12.55
C PRO A 153 -0.86 17.30 11.45
N ASN A 154 -2.04 17.72 10.98
CA ASN A 154 -2.22 18.76 9.96
C ASN A 154 -1.57 18.49 8.59
N MET A 155 -1.28 17.21 8.28
CA MET A 155 -0.81 16.81 6.96
C MET A 155 -2.00 16.45 6.06
N PHE A 156 -2.21 17.24 5.00
CA PHE A 156 -3.34 17.06 4.06
C PHE A 156 -2.89 16.64 2.65
N SER A 157 -1.60 16.35 2.46
CA SER A 157 -1.01 16.00 1.16
C SER A 157 -1.49 14.65 0.62
N TRP A 158 -1.84 13.71 1.50
CA TRP A 158 -2.33 12.38 1.11
C TRP A 158 -3.66 12.06 1.79
N PHE A 159 -4.62 11.56 1.00
CA PHE A 159 -5.72 10.79 1.54
C PHE A 159 -5.37 9.30 1.54
N ALA A 160 -6.16 8.49 2.26
CA ALA A 160 -6.02 7.04 2.23
C ALA A 160 -6.25 6.48 0.82
N ILE A 161 -5.72 5.29 0.54
CA ILE A 161 -6.06 4.51 -0.66
C ILE A 161 -7.12 3.47 -0.30
N PHE A 162 -7.99 3.09 -1.23
CA PHE A 162 -9.01 2.06 -1.04
C PHE A 162 -8.82 0.93 -2.05
N PHE A 163 -8.68 -0.29 -1.57
CA PHE A 163 -8.63 -1.53 -2.36
C PHE A 163 -9.99 -2.25 -2.26
N PRO A 164 -10.85 -2.15 -3.29
CA PRO A 164 -12.20 -2.73 -3.24
C PRO A 164 -12.18 -4.26 -3.35
N LEU A 165 -13.20 -4.91 -2.79
CA LEU A 165 -13.52 -6.31 -3.10
C LEU A 165 -14.67 -6.33 -4.12
N ARG A 166 -14.58 -7.19 -5.15
CA ARG A 166 -15.65 -7.35 -6.16
C ARG A 166 -17.01 -7.72 -5.57
N LYS A 167 -16.98 -8.51 -4.49
CA LYS A 167 -18.16 -8.90 -3.72
C LYS A 167 -17.85 -8.64 -2.24
N PRO A 168 -18.73 -7.97 -1.49
CA PRO A 168 -18.55 -7.83 -0.06
C PRO A 168 -18.48 -9.21 0.61
N ILE A 169 -17.61 -9.33 1.61
CA ILE A 169 -17.41 -10.58 2.36
C ILE A 169 -18.10 -10.46 3.70
N TYR A 170 -19.04 -11.37 3.95
CA TYR A 170 -19.62 -11.52 5.28
C TYR A 170 -18.61 -12.13 6.23
N LEU A 171 -18.37 -11.46 7.34
CA LEU A 171 -17.45 -11.87 8.38
C LEU A 171 -18.25 -12.16 9.66
N PRO A 172 -18.48 -13.45 9.99
CA PRO A 172 -19.16 -13.83 11.23
C PRO A 172 -18.45 -13.32 12.48
N ALA A 173 -19.20 -13.12 13.55
CA ALA A 173 -18.61 -12.75 14.84
C ALA A 173 -17.59 -13.79 15.32
N GLY A 174 -16.45 -13.32 15.82
CA GLY A 174 -15.36 -14.17 16.32
C GLY A 174 -14.57 -14.91 15.23
N SER A 175 -14.81 -14.62 13.95
CA SER A 175 -14.03 -15.21 12.85
C SER A 175 -12.81 -14.36 12.47
N VAL A 176 -11.85 -14.99 11.80
CA VAL A 176 -10.61 -14.34 11.33
C VAL A 176 -10.69 -14.12 9.81
N LEU A 177 -10.42 -12.89 9.39
CA LEU A 177 -10.29 -12.53 7.98
C LEU A 177 -8.85 -12.80 7.52
N ASP A 178 -8.70 -13.69 6.54
CA ASP A 178 -7.40 -14.07 5.96
C ASP A 178 -7.22 -13.37 4.61
N VAL A 179 -6.25 -12.47 4.55
CA VAL A 179 -6.04 -11.54 3.46
C VAL A 179 -4.64 -11.73 2.89
N HIS A 180 -4.54 -11.69 1.56
CA HIS A 180 -3.29 -11.80 0.85
C HIS A 180 -3.09 -10.57 -0.04
N PHE A 181 -1.89 -9.99 0.02
CA PHE A 181 -1.46 -8.87 -0.80
C PHE A 181 -0.15 -9.21 -1.51
N TRP A 182 -0.07 -8.86 -2.78
CA TRP A 182 1.14 -8.96 -3.58
C TRP A 182 1.49 -7.60 -4.18
N ARG A 183 2.78 -7.29 -4.18
CA ARG A 183 3.36 -6.29 -5.05
C ARG A 183 4.12 -7.01 -6.15
N CYS A 184 3.67 -6.84 -7.37
CA CYS A 184 4.19 -7.53 -8.54
C CYS A 184 4.98 -6.56 -9.41
N VAL A 185 6.08 -7.06 -9.98
CA VAL A 185 6.99 -6.27 -10.83
C VAL A 185 7.17 -7.02 -12.14
N GLY A 186 6.94 -6.33 -13.25
CA GLY A 186 7.23 -6.76 -14.60
C GLY A 186 8.29 -5.89 -15.25
N ALA A 187 8.60 -6.13 -16.52
CA ALA A 187 9.64 -5.39 -17.24
C ALA A 187 9.35 -3.89 -17.41
N THR A 188 8.07 -3.53 -17.58
CA THR A 188 7.64 -2.15 -17.89
C THR A 188 6.56 -1.62 -16.93
N LYS A 189 6.16 -2.41 -15.93
CA LYS A 189 5.06 -2.05 -15.04
C LYS A 189 5.18 -2.70 -13.67
N VAL A 190 4.58 -2.05 -12.68
CA VAL A 190 4.39 -2.54 -11.31
C VAL A 190 2.89 -2.51 -11.00
N TRP A 191 2.39 -3.48 -10.25
CA TRP A 191 0.98 -3.55 -9.86
C TRP A 191 0.79 -4.27 -8.53
N TYR A 192 -0.41 -4.15 -7.98
CA TYR A 192 -0.83 -4.91 -6.80
C TYR A 192 -1.85 -5.97 -7.18
N GLU A 193 -1.81 -7.08 -6.46
CA GLU A 193 -2.88 -8.09 -6.44
C GLU A 193 -3.32 -8.29 -5.00
N TRP A 194 -4.60 -8.57 -4.80
CA TRP A 194 -5.12 -8.88 -3.46
C TRP A 194 -6.26 -9.89 -3.49
N SER A 195 -6.39 -10.65 -2.40
CA SER A 195 -7.48 -11.61 -2.22
C SER A 195 -7.78 -11.86 -0.75
N VAL A 196 -8.95 -12.46 -0.51
CA VAL A 196 -9.37 -13.00 0.78
C VAL A 196 -9.58 -14.49 0.64
N THR A 197 -9.10 -15.28 1.60
CA THR A 197 -9.22 -16.75 1.60
C THR A 197 -10.08 -17.28 2.74
N SER A 198 -10.29 -16.51 3.81
CA SER A 198 -11.20 -16.80 4.93
C SER A 198 -11.94 -15.53 5.33
N PRO A 199 -13.25 -15.59 5.68
CA PRO A 199 -14.08 -16.79 5.83
C PRO A 199 -14.70 -17.30 4.53
N SER A 200 -14.61 -16.52 3.45
CA SER A 200 -15.02 -16.94 2.10
C SER A 200 -14.01 -16.46 1.09
N VAL A 201 -13.77 -17.27 0.07
CA VAL A 201 -12.72 -17.02 -0.93
C VAL A 201 -13.19 -15.98 -1.92
N SER A 202 -12.42 -14.89 -2.06
CA SER A 202 -12.55 -13.96 -3.18
C SER A 202 -11.71 -14.44 -4.37
N PRO A 203 -12.00 -13.96 -5.60
CA PRO A 203 -11.01 -14.05 -6.66
C PRO A 203 -9.74 -13.27 -6.26
N ILE A 204 -8.62 -13.57 -6.91
CA ILE A 204 -7.49 -12.65 -6.93
C ILE A 204 -7.89 -11.44 -7.80
N HIS A 205 -7.71 -10.26 -7.24
CA HIS A 205 -7.98 -8.99 -7.90
C HIS A 205 -6.73 -8.54 -8.65
N ASN A 206 -6.94 -7.98 -9.84
CA ASN A 206 -5.94 -7.39 -10.72
C ASN A 206 -4.82 -8.35 -11.15
N CYS A 207 -5.15 -9.64 -11.36
CA CYS A 207 -4.19 -10.66 -11.80
C CYS A 207 -3.38 -10.18 -13.02
N GLY A 208 -2.06 -10.22 -12.92
CA GLY A 208 -1.16 -9.80 -14.00
C GLY A 208 -1.19 -8.29 -14.31
N GLY A 209 -1.79 -7.48 -13.44
CA GLY A 209 -1.96 -6.05 -13.62
C GLY A 209 -2.81 -5.76 -14.85
N ARG A 210 -3.91 -6.51 -15.01
CA ARG A 210 -4.80 -6.44 -16.18
C ARG A 210 -5.73 -5.24 -16.18
N SER A 211 -6.03 -4.70 -15.00
CA SER A 211 -6.96 -3.59 -14.82
C SER A 211 -6.24 -2.32 -14.40
N TYR A 212 -5.24 -2.45 -13.54
CA TYR A 212 -4.45 -1.32 -13.06
C TYR A 212 -2.97 -1.69 -12.93
N TRP A 213 -2.11 -0.75 -13.32
CA TRP A 213 -0.67 -0.81 -13.13
C TRP A 213 -0.08 0.59 -13.17
N VAL A 214 1.13 0.73 -12.64
CA VAL A 214 1.95 1.94 -12.74
C VAL A 214 3.12 1.64 -13.68
N GLY A 215 3.32 2.50 -14.68
CA GLY A 215 4.40 2.34 -15.66
C GLY A 215 5.76 2.65 -15.05
N LEU A 216 6.77 1.84 -15.40
CA LEU A 216 8.16 2.08 -14.99
C LEU A 216 8.80 3.20 -15.79
#